data_AF-A0A8J3HV87-F1
#
_entry.id   AF-A0A8J3HV87-F1
#
_cell.length_a   1.000
_cell.length_b   1.000
_cell.length_c   1.000
_cell.angle_alpha   90.00
_cell.angle_beta   90.00
_cell.angle_gamma   90.00
#
_symmetry.space_group_name_H-M   'P 1'
#
loop_
_entity.id
_entity.type
_entity.pdbx_description
1 polymer ?
#
loop_
_entity_poly.entity_id
_entity_poly.type
_entity_poly.pdbx_seq_one_letter_code
_entity_poly.pdbx_strand_id
1 'polypeptide(L)'
;MCSYFSNTIEKTSSNKNSGADILRNPAYREKYIERVTEAQKNSSDLVQYYDGNIVVIKDKPTLYTYSWDPKKMDFERTKKGKEE
;
A
#
# COMPACT_ATOMS: atom_id res chain seq x y z
N MET A 1 4.42 -14.07 23.45
CA MET A 1 4.11 -12.69 23.89
C MET A 1 4.86 -11.75 22.97
N CYS A 2 4.15 -11.07 22.05
CA CYS A 2 4.78 -10.12 21.13
C CYS A 2 5.02 -8.80 21.87
N SER A 3 6.28 -8.48 22.13
CA SER A 3 6.73 -7.21 22.68
C SER A 3 6.68 -6.13 21.61
N TYR A 4 5.75 -5.18 21.77
CA TYR A 4 5.69 -3.96 20.96
C TYR A 4 6.88 -3.06 21.31
N PHE A 5 7.81 -2.89 20.36
CA PHE A 5 8.89 -1.92 20.45
C PHE A 5 8.31 -0.51 20.27
N SER A 6 8.29 0.28 21.34
CA SER A 6 8.02 1.72 21.31
C SER A 6 9.22 2.44 20.72
N ASN A 7 9.09 2.96 19.49
CA ASN A 7 10.04 3.93 18.96
C ASN A 7 9.36 5.30 18.84
N THR A 8 9.76 6.20 19.73
CA THR A 8 9.50 7.64 19.69
C THR A 8 10.06 8.18 18.37
N ILE A 9 9.21 8.72 17.48
CA ILE A 9 9.65 9.33 16.22
C ILE A 9 9.70 10.84 16.41
N GLU A 10 10.93 11.33 16.52
CA GLU A 10 11.27 12.75 16.51
C GLU A 10 10.80 13.40 15.18
N LYS A 11 10.05 14.50 15.30
CA LYS A 11 9.64 15.33 14.17
C LYS A 11 10.87 15.91 13.47
N THR A 12 11.20 15.38 12.29
CA THR A 12 12.09 16.07 11.35
C THR A 12 11.33 16.35 10.06
N SER A 13 11.12 17.65 9.81
CA SER A 13 10.59 18.19 8.58
C SER A 13 11.59 17.96 7.43
N SER A 14 11.17 17.30 6.36
CA SER A 14 11.82 17.45 5.06
C SER A 14 10.85 17.25 3.90
N ASN A 15 11.16 17.96 2.83
CA ASN A 15 10.29 18.38 1.75
C ASN A 15 10.18 17.31 0.64
N LYS A 16 8.94 16.92 0.33
CA LYS A 16 8.38 16.43 -0.96
C LYS A 16 8.98 15.18 -1.63
N ASN A 17 8.14 14.14 -1.65
CA ASN A 17 8.01 13.13 -2.73
C ASN A 17 9.12 12.08 -2.86
N SER A 18 9.46 11.40 -1.77
CA SER A 18 10.07 10.07 -1.86
C SER A 18 9.02 9.03 -1.47
N GLY A 19 8.79 8.02 -2.31
CA GLY A 19 7.89 6.92 -1.96
C GLY A 19 8.29 6.21 -0.65
N ALA A 20 9.55 6.33 -0.23
CA ALA A 20 10.01 5.90 1.09
C ALA A 20 9.28 6.58 2.26
N ASP A 21 8.82 7.83 2.11
CA ASP A 21 8.07 8.55 3.14
C ASP A 21 6.64 8.01 3.24
N ILE A 22 6.04 7.62 2.11
CA ILE A 22 4.71 6.98 2.07
C ILE A 22 4.77 5.65 2.82
N LEU A 23 5.81 4.84 2.60
CA LEU A 23 6.01 3.58 3.31
C LEU A 23 6.24 3.74 4.82
N ARG A 24 6.58 4.94 5.30
CA ARG A 24 6.70 5.27 6.73
C ARG A 24 5.40 5.82 7.33
N ASN A 25 4.42 6.18 6.50
CA ASN A 25 3.14 6.70 6.98
C ASN A 25 2.35 5.58 7.71
N PRO A 26 1.95 5.78 8.98
CA PRO A 26 1.19 4.78 9.72
C PRO A 26 -0.16 4.45 9.08
N ALA A 27 -0.88 5.44 8.55
CA ALA A 27 -2.16 5.21 7.89
C ALA A 27 -2.00 4.37 6.60
N TYR A 28 -0.91 4.59 5.86
CA TYR A 28 -0.57 3.76 4.72
C TYR A 28 -0.34 2.30 5.13
N ARG A 29 0.43 2.08 6.21
CA ARG A 29 0.75 0.73 6.69
C ARG A 29 -0.48 -0.03 7.14
N GLU A 30 -1.40 0.62 7.84
CA GLU A 30 -2.66 0.02 8.26
C GLU A 30 -3.49 -0.45 7.06
N LYS A 31 -3.68 0.44 6.07
CA LYS A 31 -4.38 0.09 4.83
C LYS A 31 -3.66 -0.97 4.00
N TYR A 32 -2.33 -0.96 4.01
CA TYR A 32 -1.54 -1.98 3.33
C TYR A 32 -1.78 -3.36 3.96
N ILE A 33 -1.80 -3.46 5.30
CA ILE A 33 -2.08 -4.70 6.01
C ILE A 33 -3.50 -5.20 5.72
N GLU A 34 -4.50 -4.30 5.66
CA GLU A 34 -5.86 -4.65 5.24
C GLU A 34 -5.85 -5.30 3.84
N ARG A 35 -5.18 -4.68 2.86
CA ARG A 35 -5.07 -5.19 1.49
C ARG A 35 -4.33 -6.52 1.39
N VAL A 36 -3.25 -6.71 2.16
CA VAL A 36 -2.53 -7.99 2.22
C VAL A 36 -3.44 -9.08 2.78
N THR A 37 -4.20 -8.77 3.83
CA THR A 37 -5.16 -9.71 4.45
C THR A 37 -6.26 -10.08 3.45
N GLU A 38 -6.79 -9.12 2.71
CA GLU A 38 -7.77 -9.35 1.64
C GLU A 38 -7.19 -10.22 0.52
N ALA A 39 -5.98 -9.92 0.05
CA ALA A 39 -5.31 -10.70 -0.99
C ALA A 39 -5.09 -12.15 -0.55
N GLN A 40 -4.60 -12.37 0.67
CA GLN A 40 -4.42 -13.71 1.25
C GLN A 40 -5.74 -14.49 1.34
N LYS A 41 -6.80 -13.87 1.84
CA LYS A 41 -8.14 -14.50 1.90
C LYS A 41 -8.64 -14.93 0.52
N ASN A 42 -8.31 -14.16 -0.51
CA ASN A 42 -8.70 -14.41 -1.90
C ASN A 42 -7.66 -15.20 -2.69
N SER A 43 -6.62 -15.77 -2.05
CA SER A 43 -5.51 -16.49 -2.71
C SER A 43 -4.89 -15.70 -3.87
N SER A 44 -4.81 -14.38 -3.73
CA SER A 44 -4.25 -13.46 -4.71
C SER A 44 -2.85 -13.02 -4.29
N ASP A 45 -1.95 -12.82 -5.25
CA ASP A 45 -0.63 -12.24 -4.97
C ASP A 45 -0.74 -10.73 -4.86
N LEU A 46 0.09 -10.12 -3.99
CA LEU A 46 0.17 -8.68 -3.81
C LEU A 46 1.62 -8.22 -3.92
N VAL A 47 1.87 -7.21 -4.75
CA VAL A 47 3.17 -6.59 -4.97
C VAL A 47 3.13 -5.14 -4.53
N GLN A 48 4.08 -4.72 -3.68
CA GLN A 48 4.28 -3.34 -3.28
C GLN A 48 5.43 -2.71 -4.07
N TYR A 49 5.22 -1.49 -4.57
CA TYR A 49 6.24 -0.70 -5.26
C TYR A 49 6.83 0.35 -4.31
N TYR A 50 8.05 0.79 -4.63
CA TYR A 50 8.78 1.79 -3.84
C TYR A 50 8.10 3.17 -3.81
N ASP A 51 7.22 3.46 -4.78
CA ASP A 51 6.42 4.67 -4.84
C ASP A 51 5.15 4.62 -3.97
N GLY A 52 4.92 3.50 -3.28
CA GLY A 52 3.75 3.25 -2.43
C GLY A 52 2.56 2.65 -3.18
N ASN A 53 2.62 2.49 -4.51
CA ASN A 53 1.58 1.78 -5.25
C ASN A 53 1.58 0.29 -4.90
N ILE A 54 0.42 -0.34 -5.00
CA ILE A 54 0.29 -1.78 -4.84
C ILE A 54 -0.43 -2.39 -6.04
N VAL A 55 -0.10 -3.63 -6.34
CA VAL A 55 -0.73 -4.40 -7.41
C VAL A 55 -1.21 -5.72 -6.84
N VAL A 56 -2.49 -6.02 -7.05
CA VAL A 56 -3.11 -7.30 -6.70
C VAL A 56 -3.26 -8.12 -7.99
N ILE A 57 -2.67 -9.32 -7.99
CA ILE A 57 -2.71 -10.28 -9.09
C ILE A 57 -3.70 -11.37 -8.69
N LYS A 58 -4.84 -11.41 -9.38
CA LYS A 58 -5.85 -12.45 -9.21
C LYS A 58 -5.82 -13.33 -10.45
N ASP A 59 -5.62 -14.64 -10.27
CA ASP A 59 -5.62 -15.70 -11.30
C ASP A 59 -5.17 -15.20 -12.67
N LYS A 60 -3.84 -15.23 -12.91
CA LYS A 60 -3.04 -14.99 -14.14
C LYS A 60 -3.43 -13.84 -15.11
N PRO A 61 -4.65 -13.70 -15.66
CA PRO A 61 -5.05 -12.49 -16.40
C PRO A 61 -5.40 -11.22 -15.60
N THR A 62 -5.83 -11.28 -14.33
CA THR A 62 -6.46 -10.10 -13.70
C THR A 62 -5.52 -9.32 -12.80
N LEU A 63 -5.14 -8.13 -13.25
CA LEU A 63 -4.30 -7.19 -12.51
C LEU A 63 -5.11 -6.00 -12.00
N TYR A 64 -5.12 -5.77 -10.69
CA TYR A 64 -5.65 -4.55 -10.10
C TYR A 64 -4.51 -3.69 -9.57
N THR A 65 -4.32 -2.50 -10.15
CA THR A 65 -3.38 -1.51 -9.61
C THR A 65 -4.12 -0.59 -8.66
N TYR A 66 -3.50 -0.30 -7.53
CA TYR A 66 -3.97 0.68 -6.58
C TYR A 66 -2.89 1.70 -6.29
N SER A 67 -3.31 2.96 -6.27
CA SER A 67 -2.45 4.09 -5.94
C SER A 67 -2.86 4.69 -4.61
N TRP A 68 -1.87 5.09 -3.82
CA TRP A 68 -2.12 5.74 -2.55
C TRP A 68 -2.59 7.18 -2.77
N ASP A 69 -3.78 7.52 -2.28
CA ASP A 69 -4.25 8.91 -2.19
C ASP A 69 -3.95 9.46 -0.78
N PRO A 70 -2.95 10.35 -0.63
CA PRO A 70 -2.59 10.91 0.67
C PRO A 70 -3.66 11.87 1.23
N LYS A 71 -4.58 12.39 0.42
CA LYS A 71 -5.69 13.24 0.89
C LYS A 71 -6.80 12.41 1.51
N LYS A 72 -7.11 11.26 0.90
CA LYS A 72 -8.13 10.31 1.41
C LYS A 72 -7.58 9.32 2.43
N MET A 73 -6.24 9.21 2.50
CA MET A 73 -5.54 8.20 3.29
C MET A 73 -6.01 6.78 2.95
N ASP A 74 -6.20 6.51 1.65
CA ASP A 74 -6.70 5.23 1.17
C ASP A 74 -6.12 4.88 -0.21
N PHE A 75 -6.27 3.61 -0.60
CA PHE A 75 -5.89 3.07 -1.89
C PHE A 75 -7.01 3.24 -2.91
N GLU A 76 -6.76 4.04 -3.94
CA GLU A 76 -7.66 4.18 -5.07
C GLU A 76 -7.32 3.17 -6.17
N ARG A 77 -8.33 2.49 -6.71
CA ARG A 77 -8.12 1.54 -7.80
C ARG A 77 -7.90 2.29 -9.11
N THR A 78 -6.67 2.24 -9.60
CA THR A 78 -6.30 2.73 -10.92
C THR A 78 -6.61 1.63 -11.93
N LYS A 79 -7.77 1.69 -12.60
CA LYS A 79 -8.15 0.73 -13.65
C LYS A 79 -7.23 0.95 -14.86
N LYS A 80 -6.10 0.25 -14.96
CA LYS A 80 -5.41 0.10 -16.25
C LYS A 80 -6.18 -0.93 -17.06
N GLY A 81 -6.99 -0.45 -18.00
CA GLY A 81 -7.81 -1.28 -18.87
C GLY A 81 -6.95 -2.21 -19.75
N LYS A 82 -7.43 -3.45 -19.89
CA LYS A 82 -7.72 -3.99 -21.22
C LYS A 82 -9.21 -4.27 -21.26
N GLU A 83 -9.97 -3.28 -21.68
CA GLU A 83 -11.18 -3.51 -22.47
C GLU A 83 -10.76 -3.14 -23.90
N GLU A 84 -10.91 -4.12 -24.79
CA GLU A 84 -10.41 -4.25 -26.19
C GLU A 84 -8.94 -4.62 -26.41
#